data_AF-A0A1S1KPY8-F1
#
_entry.id   AF-A0A1S1KPY8-F1
#
_cell.length_a   1.000
_cell.length_b   1.000
_cell.length_c   1.000
_cell.angle_alpha   90.00
_cell.angle_beta   90.00
_cell.angle_gamma   90.00
#
_symmetry.space_group_name_H-M   'P 1'
#
loop_
_entity.id
_entity.type
_entity.pdbx_description
1 polymer ?
#
loop_
_entity_poly.entity_id
_entity_poly.type
_entity_poly.pdbx_seq_one_letter_code
_entity_poly.pdbx_strand_id
1 'polypeptide(L)'
;MVGLDLPYTSLASIQAEGDRVVFVGASATAEPAVVSIHVDATGAVAETEILRPPSDLGLDKGWFSAPEAITFPSSGGRTAHALYCPPTNPDVSDRTGELPPLLVLIHGGPTSSARPMLQLCGQVA
;
A
#
# COMPACT_ATOMS: atom_id res chain seq x y z
N MET A 1 -5.49 9.39 -19.98
CA MET A 1 -5.02 9.46 -18.58
C MET A 1 -3.59 8.97 -18.60
N VAL A 2 -2.62 9.81 -18.22
CA VAL A 2 -1.20 9.42 -18.16
C VAL A 2 -0.93 8.85 -16.77
N GLY A 3 -0.34 7.67 -16.69
CA GLY A 3 0.14 7.12 -15.42
C GLY A 3 1.46 7.76 -15.05
N LEU A 4 1.59 8.21 -13.80
CA LEU A 4 2.86 8.66 -13.25
C LEU A 4 3.57 7.40 -12.72
N ASP A 5 4.65 6.97 -13.37
CA ASP A 5 5.41 5.77 -13.02
C ASP A 5 6.17 5.98 -11.70
N LEU A 6 5.43 5.92 -10.60
CA LEU A 6 5.89 6.18 -9.24
C LEU A 6 5.67 4.94 -8.37
N PRO A 7 6.59 4.63 -7.43
CA PRO A 7 6.54 3.41 -6.62
C PRO A 7 5.55 3.51 -5.43
N TYR A 8 4.43 4.22 -5.59
CA TYR A 8 3.45 4.46 -4.52
C TYR A 8 2.08 3.92 -4.90
N THR A 9 1.51 3.09 -4.02
CA THR A 9 0.15 2.53 -4.17
C THR A 9 -0.87 3.27 -3.30
N SER A 10 -0.41 4.17 -2.43
CA SER A 10 -1.26 5.09 -1.67
C SER A 10 -0.69 6.51 -1.70
N LEU A 11 -1.57 7.47 -1.96
CA LEU A 11 -1.26 8.90 -1.98
C LEU A 11 -2.19 9.63 -1.01
N ALA A 12 -1.66 10.58 -0.26
CA ALA A 12 -2.42 11.44 0.64
C ALA A 12 -1.88 12.87 0.63
N SER A 13 -2.68 13.81 1.13
CA SER A 13 -2.29 15.21 1.33
C SER A 13 -1.68 15.88 0.09
N ILE A 14 -2.22 15.57 -1.09
CA ILE A 14 -1.71 16.06 -2.38
C ILE A 14 -1.94 17.57 -2.46
N GLN A 15 -0.91 18.32 -2.84
CA GLN A 15 -0.93 19.75 -3.14
C GLN A 15 -0.19 19.99 -4.46
N ALA A 16 -0.60 21.01 -5.23
CA ALA A 16 0.03 21.33 -6.50
C ALA A 16 0.18 22.85 -6.69
N GLU A 17 1.29 23.27 -7.27
CA GLU A 17 1.58 24.65 -7.65
C GLU A 17 2.41 24.66 -8.94
N GLY A 18 1.88 25.26 -10.02
CA GLY A 18 2.54 25.24 -11.33
C GLY A 18 2.72 23.82 -11.86
N ASP A 19 3.96 23.45 -12.17
CA ASP A 19 4.37 22.12 -12.62
C ASP A 19 4.76 21.19 -11.45
N ARG A 20 4.71 21.68 -10.21
CA ARG A 20 5.13 20.93 -9.02
C ARG A 20 3.93 20.31 -8.31
N VAL A 21 4.07 19.04 -7.91
CA VAL A 21 3.11 18.32 -7.08
C VAL A 21 3.82 17.75 -5.85
N VAL A 22 3.26 17.98 -4.66
CA VAL A 22 3.76 17.43 -3.39
C VAL A 22 2.71 16.52 -2.77
N PHE A 23 3.11 15.36 -2.27
CA PHE A 23 2.20 14.40 -1.66
C PHE A 23 2.90 13.53 -0.60
N VAL A 24 2.09 12.85 0.21
CA VAL A 24 2.54 11.75 1.06
C VAL A 24 2.33 10.44 0.32
N GLY A 25 3.41 9.75 -0.03
CA GLY A 25 3.39 8.49 -0.77
C GLY A 25 3.74 7.31 0.14
N ALA A 26 2.99 6.23 0.04
CA ALA A 26 3.27 4.97 0.74
C ALA A 26 3.03 3.76 -0.19
N SER A 27 3.58 2.61 0.18
CA SER A 27 3.30 1.34 -0.50
C SER A 27 3.07 0.22 0.50
N ALA A 28 2.69 -0.96 0.02
CA ALA A 28 2.54 -2.14 0.89
C ALA A 28 3.82 -2.52 1.65
N THR A 29 4.99 -2.13 1.15
CA THR A 29 6.31 -2.52 1.70
C THR A 29 7.19 -1.33 2.07
N ALA A 30 6.66 -0.11 2.00
CA ALA A 30 7.36 1.11 2.36
C ALA A 30 6.47 2.01 3.23
N GLU A 31 7.05 2.48 4.33
CA GLU A 31 6.45 3.50 5.19
C GLU A 31 6.18 4.80 4.40
N PRO A 32 5.28 5.68 4.89
CA PRO A 32 4.98 6.95 4.23
C PRO A 32 6.20 7.88 4.11
N ALA A 33 6.39 8.45 2.92
CA ALA A 33 7.40 9.47 2.60
C ALA A 33 6.72 10.76 2.11
N VAL A 34 7.35 11.92 2.30
CA VAL A 34 6.91 13.18 1.67
C VAL A 34 7.73 13.37 0.40
N VAL A 35 7.03 13.49 -0.72
CA VAL A 35 7.61 13.47 -2.07
C VAL A 35 7.16 14.71 -2.84
N SER A 36 8.09 15.30 -3.58
CA SER A 36 7.85 16.36 -4.54
C SER A 36 8.17 15.83 -5.93
N ILE A 37 7.30 16.08 -6.91
CA ILE A 37 7.55 15.76 -8.32
C ILE A 37 7.36 17.02 -9.17
N HIS A 38 8.11 17.12 -10.26
CA HIS A 38 7.82 18.04 -11.36
C HIS A 38 7.18 17.26 -12.51
N VAL A 39 6.10 17.79 -13.06
CA VAL A 39 5.34 17.20 -14.16
C VAL A 39 5.49 18.08 -15.39
N ASP A 40 5.97 17.52 -16.50
CA ASP A 40 6.18 18.29 -17.72
C ASP A 40 4.87 18.60 -18.48
N ALA A 41 4.97 19.34 -19.59
CA ALA A 41 3.81 19.70 -20.41
C ALA A 41 3.07 18.50 -21.04
N THR A 42 3.67 17.30 -21.06
CA THR A 42 3.04 16.06 -21.53
C THR A 42 2.30 15.32 -20.42
N GLY A 43 2.47 15.75 -19.16
CA GLY A 43 1.95 15.07 -17.98
C GLY A 43 2.87 13.97 -17.44
N ALA A 44 4.12 13.90 -17.88
CA ALA A 44 5.11 12.93 -17.41
C ALA A 44 5.92 13.49 -16.23
N VAL A 45 6.39 12.60 -15.35
CA VAL A 45 7.29 12.99 -14.25
C VAL A 45 8.66 13.33 -14.82
N ALA A 46 9.06 14.59 -14.73
CA ALA A 46 10.37 15.07 -15.16
C ALA A 46 11.43 14.95 -14.05
N GLU A 47 11.02 15.17 -12.80
CA GLU A 47 11.90 15.12 -11.64
C GLU A 47 11.14 14.59 -10.41
N THR A 48 11.85 13.91 -9.51
CA THR A 48 11.33 13.44 -8.23
C THR A 48 12.33 13.73 -7.12
N GLU A 49 11.85 14.33 -6.04
CA GLU A 49 12.61 14.69 -4.85
C GLU A 49 11.92 14.12 -3.60
N ILE A 50 12.68 13.47 -2.72
CA ILE A 50 12.19 13.02 -1.41
C ILE A 50 12.45 14.13 -0.39
N LEU A 51 11.40 14.86 -0.01
CA LEU A 51 11.47 15.93 1.00
C LEU A 51 11.59 15.38 2.41
N ARG A 52 10.96 14.22 2.67
CA ARG A 52 11.10 13.47 3.91
C ARG A 52 11.12 11.97 3.59
N PRO A 53 12.20 11.25 3.94
CA PRO A 53 12.29 9.83 3.67
C PRO A 53 11.30 9.03 4.54
N PRO A 54 10.92 7.81 4.09
CA PRO A 54 10.18 6.89 4.92
C PRO A 54 11.01 6.47 6.14
N SER A 55 10.34 6.14 7.24
CA SER A 55 11.02 5.59 8.42
C SER A 55 11.66 4.24 8.09
N ASP A 56 12.89 4.03 8.56
CA ASP A 56 13.54 2.73 8.50
C ASP A 56 13.12 1.89 9.72
N LEU A 57 12.42 0.79 9.46
CA LEU A 57 11.99 -0.15 10.50
C LEU A 57 13.10 -1.13 10.90
N GLY A 58 14.23 -1.15 10.19
CA GLY A 58 15.32 -2.09 10.42
C GLY A 58 14.97 -3.54 10.06
N LEU A 59 13.93 -3.74 9.25
CA LEU A 59 13.44 -5.06 8.83
C LEU A 59 13.63 -5.26 7.33
N ASP A 60 14.05 -6.47 6.95
CA ASP A 60 14.10 -6.86 5.55
C ASP A 60 12.69 -6.95 4.93
N LYS A 61 12.59 -6.72 3.62
CA LYS A 61 11.31 -6.76 2.89
C LYS A 61 10.60 -8.10 3.01
N GLY A 62 11.33 -9.20 3.19
CA GLY A 62 10.78 -10.54 3.39
C GLY A 62 9.99 -10.72 4.69
N TRP A 63 10.02 -9.75 5.60
CA TRP A 63 9.18 -9.72 6.81
C TRP A 63 7.81 -9.07 6.58
N PHE A 64 7.58 -8.45 5.42
CA PHE A 64 6.31 -7.80 5.11
C PHE A 64 5.50 -8.63 4.13
N SER A 65 4.26 -8.93 4.50
CA SER A 65 3.31 -9.56 3.59
C SER A 65 2.92 -8.59 2.48
N ALA A 66 3.00 -9.06 1.22
CA ALA A 66 2.53 -8.32 0.06
C ALA A 66 1.02 -8.56 -0.12
N PRO A 67 0.16 -7.53 0.01
CA PRO A 67 -1.28 -7.68 -0.11
C PRO A 67 -1.69 -7.97 -1.55
N GLU A 68 -2.55 -8.97 -1.70
CA GLU A 68 -3.20 -9.34 -2.96
C GLU A 68 -4.61 -8.75 -3.00
N ALA A 69 -4.94 -8.05 -4.09
CA ALA A 69 -6.30 -7.57 -4.31
C ALA A 69 -7.20 -8.76 -4.71
N ILE A 70 -8.21 -9.05 -3.89
CA ILE A 70 -9.15 -10.14 -4.13
C ILE A 70 -10.59 -9.62 -4.19
N THR A 71 -11.45 -10.40 -4.84
CA THR A 71 -12.90 -10.19 -4.84
C THR A 71 -13.63 -11.46 -4.43
N PHE A 72 -14.76 -11.30 -3.75
CA PHE A 72 -15.58 -12.43 -3.33
C PHE A 72 -17.07 -12.05 -3.27
N PRO A 73 -18.00 -13.01 -3.41
CA PRO A 73 -19.44 -12.74 -3.32
C PRO A 73 -19.83 -12.19 -1.94
N SER A 74 -20.74 -11.23 -1.93
CA SER A 74 -21.31 -10.60 -0.73
C SER A 74 -22.83 -10.64 -0.78
N SER A 75 -23.47 -10.20 0.30
CA SER A 75 -24.93 -10.25 0.46
C SER A 75 -25.68 -9.51 -0.65
N GLY A 76 -26.81 -10.08 -1.07
CA GLY A 76 -27.66 -9.51 -2.11
C GLY A 76 -27.08 -9.59 -3.53
N GLY A 77 -26.22 -10.57 -3.81
CA GLY A 77 -25.60 -10.75 -5.13
C GLY A 77 -24.53 -9.72 -5.48
N ARG A 78 -24.03 -9.00 -4.48
CA ARG A 78 -22.96 -7.98 -4.65
C ARG A 78 -21.58 -8.62 -4.62
N THR A 79 -20.57 -7.90 -5.09
CA THR A 79 -19.16 -8.29 -4.96
C THR A 79 -18.50 -7.44 -3.88
N ALA A 80 -17.79 -8.08 -2.95
CA ALA A 80 -16.92 -7.42 -1.99
C ALA A 80 -15.47 -7.45 -2.50
N HIS A 81 -14.70 -6.47 -2.06
CA HIS A 81 -13.28 -6.30 -2.37
C HIS A 81 -12.48 -6.36 -1.07
N ALA A 82 -11.33 -7.03 -1.10
CA ALA A 82 -10.42 -7.08 0.05
C ALA A 82 -8.96 -7.09 -0.39
N LEU A 83 -8.09 -6.79 0.57
CA LEU A 83 -6.65 -6.98 0.48
C LEU A 83 -6.32 -8.21 1.32
N TYR A 84 -5.87 -9.28 0.67
CA TYR A 84 -5.44 -10.50 1.33
C TYR A 84 -3.94 -10.44 1.58
N CYS A 85 -3.54 -10.45 2.84
CA CYS A 85 -2.13 -10.52 3.24
C CYS A 85 -1.80 -11.97 3.63
N PRO A 86 -1.12 -12.76 2.78
CA PRO A 86 -0.73 -14.12 3.14
C PRO A 86 0.30 -14.12 4.29
N PRO A 87 0.34 -15.17 5.13
CA PRO A 87 1.39 -15.31 6.14
C PRO A 87 2.77 -15.21 5.51
N THR A 88 3.63 -14.40 6.09
CA THR A 88 4.95 -14.10 5.54
C THR A 88 5.96 -14.06 6.67
N ASN A 89 6.89 -15.02 6.65
CA ASN A 89 7.99 -15.10 7.58
C ASN A 89 9.18 -15.77 6.88
N PRO A 90 10.36 -15.11 6.80
CA PRO A 90 11.50 -15.69 6.08
C PRO A 90 12.12 -16.90 6.78
N ASP A 91 11.87 -17.07 8.08
CA ASP A 91 12.47 -18.12 8.91
C ASP A 91 11.54 -19.33 9.13
N VAL A 92 10.27 -19.21 8.74
CA VAL A 92 9.24 -20.24 8.99
C VAL A 92 8.54 -20.59 7.68
N SER A 93 8.57 -21.88 7.34
CA SER A 93 7.75 -22.46 6.28
C SER A 93 6.69 -23.37 6.88
N ASP A 94 5.58 -23.60 6.17
CA ASP A 94 4.58 -24.59 6.55
C ASP A 94 5.25 -25.98 6.74
N ARG A 95 5.08 -26.56 7.93
CA ARG A 95 5.66 -27.87 8.30
C ARG A 95 4.60 -28.93 8.55
N THR A 96 3.32 -28.57 8.57
CA THR A 96 2.24 -29.45 9.05
C THR A 96 1.14 -29.66 8.01
N GLY A 97 1.12 -28.88 6.93
CA GLY A 97 0.05 -28.94 5.92
C GLY A 97 -1.30 -28.43 6.45
N GLU A 98 -1.28 -27.81 7.62
CA GLU A 98 -2.43 -27.16 8.22
C GLU A 98 -2.60 -25.76 7.64
N LEU A 99 -3.85 -25.30 7.52
CA LEU A 99 -4.11 -23.95 7.06
C LEU A 99 -3.79 -22.94 8.18
N PRO A 100 -3.16 -21.81 7.83
CA PRO A 100 -2.89 -20.75 8.79
C PRO A 100 -4.20 -20.13 9.30
N PRO A 101 -4.22 -19.60 10.53
CA PRO A 101 -5.36 -18.82 11.01
C PRO A 101 -5.56 -17.57 10.14
N LEU A 102 -6.82 -17.18 9.93
CA LEU A 102 -7.18 -15.98 9.17
C LEU A 102 -7.71 -14.90 10.10
N LEU A 103 -7.07 -13.73 10.09
CA LEU A 103 -7.58 -12.52 10.75
C LEU A 103 -8.35 -11.66 9.74
N VAL A 104 -9.61 -11.36 10.06
CA VAL A 104 -10.45 -10.49 9.24
C VAL A 104 -10.58 -9.12 9.91
N LEU A 105 -10.05 -8.09 9.25
CA LEU A 105 -10.08 -6.71 9.72
C LEU A 105 -11.06 -5.89 8.88
N ILE A 106 -11.97 -5.18 9.55
CA ILE A 106 -12.91 -4.26 8.91
C ILE A 106 -12.37 -2.84 9.12
N HIS A 107 -12.19 -2.09 8.03
CA HIS A 107 -11.72 -0.71 8.11
C HIS A 107 -12.72 0.19 8.86
N GLY A 108 -12.21 1.28 9.44
CA GLY A 108 -13.06 2.30 10.07
C GLY A 108 -13.85 3.14 9.06
N GLY A 109 -14.89 3.83 9.57
CA GLY A 109 -15.84 4.62 8.78
C GLY A 109 -16.70 3.76 7.84
N PRO A 110 -17.92 4.17 7.47
CA PRO A 110 -18.71 3.44 6.48
C PRO A 110 -18.41 3.84 5.03
N THR A 111 -17.77 4.99 4.82
CA THR A 111 -17.46 5.57 3.51
C THR A 111 -15.95 5.63 3.20
N SER A 112 -15.15 4.95 4.01
CA SER A 112 -13.71 4.75 3.76
C SER A 112 -13.48 3.39 3.06
N SER A 113 -12.22 3.06 2.80
CA SER A 113 -11.78 1.75 2.31
C SER A 113 -10.45 1.34 2.94
N ALA A 114 -10.17 0.04 2.93
CA ALA A 114 -8.83 -0.47 3.21
C ALA A 114 -7.85 0.03 2.13
N ARG A 115 -6.66 0.45 2.52
CA ARG A 115 -5.65 1.02 1.63
C ARG A 115 -4.50 0.02 1.43
N PRO A 116 -3.97 -0.15 0.20
CA PRO A 116 -2.82 -1.01 -0.07
C PRO A 116 -1.52 -0.30 0.33
N MET A 117 -1.38 0.00 1.62
CA MET A 117 -0.18 0.58 2.22
C MET A 117 0.24 -0.26 3.41
N LEU A 118 1.49 -0.13 3.84
CA LEU A 118 1.99 -0.80 5.04
C LEU A 118 1.12 -0.37 6.24
N GLN A 119 0.44 -1.35 6.82
CA GLN A 119 -0.37 -1.25 8.02
C GLN A 119 0.17 -2.30 8.98
N LEU A 120 0.96 -1.88 9.97
CA LEU A 120 1.60 -2.80 10.93
C LEU A 120 0.59 -3.72 11.64
N CYS A 121 -0.64 -3.26 11.89
CA CYS A 121 -1.69 -4.08 12.50
C CYS A 121 -2.23 -5.22 11.61
N GLY A 122 -2.01 -5.16 10.30
CA GLY A 122 -2.35 -6.22 9.35
C GLY A 122 -1.18 -7.15 9.04
N GLN A 123 0.01 -6.89 9.60
CA GLN A 123 1.16 -7.78 9.49
C GLN A 123 1.01 -8.86 10.56
N VAL A 124 0.77 -10.10 10.12
CA VAL A 124 0.63 -11.26 11.01
C VAL A 124 1.73 -12.25 10.61
N ALA A 125 2.58 -12.59 11.57
CA ALA A 125 3.67 -13.56 11.42
C ALA A 125 3.15 -15.00 11.55
#